data_AF-A0A2E7ZQS6-F1
#
_entry.id   AF-A0A2E7ZQS6-F1
#
_cell.length_a   1.000
_cell.length_b   1.000
_cell.length_c   1.000
_cell.angle_alpha   90.00
_cell.angle_beta   90.00
_cell.angle_gamma   90.00
#
_symmetry.space_group_name_H-M   'P 1'
#
loop_
_entity.id
_entity.type
_entity.pdbx_description
1 polymer ?
#
loop_
_entity_poly.entity_id
_entity_poly.type
_entity_poly.pdbx_seq_one_letter_code
_entity_poly.pdbx_strand_id
1 'polypeptide(L)'
;MVIALWSPALWAKATLANAGSDHVHRLGGQLSHMLLATASLWLIAAGLSWRATRSNTGLVIQSRWKLTHVLPASLQLVIFCYWGLYWRALPLFLPALGLQVLWAYGLDAALQIAKKGKWTLSAGPIPIVLSSNLIVLFDVHSWPLSLLVVTVAIGSRSWLRRAGRHVFNPSALGVAAVGALNLLWPDLGYGDRAHEFSIPPHMTELVLLLALIVQIRLPVVLVTGGATLSLWGLRHLGLHVLSPEWAPVTLILLLFITDPATTPKTQIGRLLFGGLVGLLMGLMGHGLEAIGYSDFYAKVLPLPLVNVASPWLDDAGRWLVERVKPIERPLARQWNWAHVALWLLLMVPSLMVSQRPRPFDTAATIAHHRENQTPFVNFEGATISCQQSPMYCGPFRFDLELRAWLSSPSGRGHSGSGR
;
A
#
# COMPACT_ATOMS: atom_id res chain seq x y z
N MET A 1 23.28 4.77 -10.02
CA MET A 1 24.09 4.04 -9.01
C MET A 1 23.19 3.23 -8.05
N VAL A 2 22.12 2.59 -8.57
CA VAL A 2 21.12 1.81 -7.80
C VAL A 2 21.03 0.35 -8.30
N ILE A 3 21.70 0.02 -9.41
CA ILE A 3 21.57 -1.29 -10.08
C ILE A 3 22.63 -2.30 -9.61
N ALA A 4 23.76 -1.86 -9.05
CA ALA A 4 24.89 -2.74 -8.71
C ALA A 4 24.77 -3.48 -7.36
N LEU A 5 23.83 -3.11 -6.49
CA LEU A 5 23.58 -3.79 -5.21
C LEU A 5 22.53 -4.92 -5.30
N TRP A 6 21.95 -5.15 -6.48
CA TRP A 6 20.88 -6.12 -6.72
C TRP A 6 21.42 -7.46 -7.21
N SER A 7 22.09 -8.20 -6.31
CA SER A 7 22.22 -9.64 -6.47
C SER A 7 21.28 -10.35 -5.49
N PRO A 8 20.00 -10.60 -5.86
CA PRO A 8 19.07 -11.37 -5.05
C PRO A 8 19.65 -12.75 -4.69
N ALA A 9 20.50 -13.31 -5.55
CA ALA A 9 21.14 -14.61 -5.35
C ALA A 9 22.17 -14.62 -4.21
N LEU A 10 22.93 -13.52 -4.01
CA LEU A 10 23.90 -13.43 -2.91
C LEU A 10 23.22 -13.23 -1.56
N TRP A 11 22.12 -12.46 -1.52
CA TRP A 11 21.36 -12.23 -0.30
C TRP A 11 20.45 -13.39 0.08
N ALA A 12 19.79 -14.03 -0.89
CA ALA A 12 19.02 -15.25 -0.66
C ALA A 12 19.91 -16.35 -0.08
N LYS A 13 21.14 -16.51 -0.58
CA LYS A 13 22.13 -17.45 -0.01
C LYS A 13 22.50 -17.11 1.44
N ALA A 14 22.64 -15.83 1.78
CA ALA A 14 22.96 -15.40 3.14
C ALA A 14 21.79 -15.59 4.12
N THR A 15 20.54 -15.40 3.70
CA THR A 15 19.35 -15.66 4.53
C THR A 15 19.02 -17.15 4.65
N LEU A 16 19.26 -17.92 3.59
CA LEU A 16 19.08 -19.39 3.60
C LEU A 16 20.13 -20.10 4.46
N ALA A 17 21.33 -19.52 4.63
CA ALA A 17 22.38 -20.10 5.45
C ALA A 17 22.08 -20.07 6.97
N ASN A 18 21.18 -19.19 7.42
CA ASN A 18 20.78 -19.07 8.84
C ASN A 18 19.38 -19.64 9.14
N ALA A 19 18.65 -20.09 8.11
CA ALA A 19 17.36 -20.76 8.28
C ALA A 19 17.60 -22.28 8.42
N GLY A 20 17.12 -22.89 9.49
CA GLY A 20 17.21 -24.35 9.67
C GLY A 20 16.65 -25.10 8.43
N SER A 21 17.22 -26.27 8.13
CA SER A 21 16.92 -27.08 6.93
C SER A 21 15.41 -27.25 6.68
N ASP A 22 14.64 -27.45 7.74
CA ASP A 22 13.20 -27.68 7.69
C ASP A 22 12.39 -26.44 7.26
N HIS A 23 12.90 -25.25 7.57
CA HIS A 23 12.25 -23.99 7.18
C HIS A 23 12.51 -23.70 5.69
N VAL A 24 13.72 -23.97 5.21
CA VAL A 24 14.10 -23.83 3.79
C VAL A 24 13.31 -24.78 2.90
N HIS A 25 13.16 -26.05 3.31
CA HIS A 25 12.36 -27.02 2.55
C HIS A 25 10.88 -26.65 2.47
N ARG A 26 10.28 -26.18 3.56
CA ARG A 26 8.86 -25.75 3.58
C ARG A 26 8.61 -24.49 2.73
N LEU A 27 9.51 -23.51 2.80
CA LEU A 27 9.48 -22.31 1.95
C LEU A 27 9.57 -22.66 0.46
N GLY A 28 10.45 -23.60 0.10
CA GLY A 28 10.58 -24.10 -1.27
C GLY A 28 9.31 -24.78 -1.78
N GLY A 29 8.66 -25.58 -0.94
CA GLY A 29 7.39 -26.25 -1.27
C GLY A 29 6.27 -25.28 -1.61
N GLN A 30 6.03 -24.27 -0.77
CA GLN A 30 4.94 -23.31 -1.01
C GLN A 30 5.18 -22.41 -2.23
N LEU A 31 6.43 -21.96 -2.44
CA LEU A 31 6.79 -21.23 -3.67
C LEU A 31 6.55 -22.08 -4.93
N SER A 32 6.81 -23.39 -4.86
CA SER A 32 6.56 -24.29 -5.98
C SER A 32 5.08 -24.42 -6.31
N HIS A 33 4.19 -24.46 -5.31
CA HIS A 33 2.74 -24.45 -5.53
C HIS A 33 2.26 -23.16 -6.20
N MET A 34 2.75 -22.01 -5.72
CA MET A 34 2.45 -20.71 -6.31
C MET A 34 2.97 -20.59 -7.75
N LEU A 35 4.17 -21.13 -8.03
CA LEU A 35 4.74 -21.21 -9.37
C LEU A 35 3.90 -22.11 -10.29
N LEU A 36 3.48 -23.28 -9.82
CA LEU A 36 2.62 -24.19 -10.57
C LEU A 36 1.28 -23.54 -10.91
N ALA A 37 0.63 -22.89 -9.94
CA ALA A 37 -0.61 -22.15 -10.17
C ALA A 37 -0.40 -21.07 -11.25
N THR A 38 0.68 -20.29 -11.16
CA THR A 38 1.04 -19.27 -12.14
C THR A 38 1.28 -19.87 -13.52
N ALA A 39 2.02 -20.98 -13.61
CA ALA A 39 2.25 -21.69 -14.85
C ALA A 39 0.95 -22.21 -15.48
N SER A 40 0.04 -22.78 -14.68
CA SER A 40 -1.27 -23.23 -15.13
C SER A 40 -2.10 -22.09 -15.73
N LEU A 41 -2.08 -20.91 -15.11
CA LEU A 41 -2.76 -19.73 -15.65
C LEU A 41 -2.17 -19.28 -16.99
N TRP A 42 -0.84 -19.31 -17.13
CA TRP A 42 -0.17 -19.00 -18.39
C TRP A 42 -0.48 -20.04 -19.49
N LEU A 43 -0.63 -21.32 -19.15
CA LEU A 43 -1.10 -22.35 -20.09
C LEU A 43 -2.54 -22.06 -20.56
N ILE A 44 -3.41 -21.61 -19.66
CA ILE A 44 -4.77 -21.17 -20.03
C ILE A 44 -4.70 -19.98 -20.99
N ALA A 45 -3.90 -18.95 -20.68
CA ALA A 45 -3.72 -17.80 -21.55
C ALA A 45 -3.15 -18.18 -22.93
N ALA A 46 -2.22 -19.14 -22.99
CA ALA A 46 -1.68 -19.67 -24.23
C ALA A 46 -2.74 -20.44 -25.04
N GLY A 47 -3.55 -21.28 -24.38
CA GLY A 47 -4.68 -21.97 -25.02
C GLY A 47 -5.71 -21.00 -25.59
N LEU A 48 -6.04 -19.93 -24.86
CA LEU A 48 -6.92 -18.86 -25.35
C LEU A 48 -6.30 -18.11 -26.54
N SER A 49 -5.00 -17.85 -26.48
CA SER A 49 -4.25 -17.23 -27.57
C SER A 49 -4.31 -18.08 -28.84
N TRP A 50 -4.10 -19.39 -28.72
CA TRP A 50 -4.18 -20.34 -29.84
C TRP A 50 -5.58 -20.46 -30.43
N ARG A 51 -6.62 -20.43 -29.60
CA ARG A 51 -8.02 -20.36 -30.08
C ARG A 51 -8.29 -19.05 -30.82
N ALA A 52 -7.80 -17.93 -30.30
CA ALA A 52 -7.97 -16.61 -30.92
C ALA A 52 -7.25 -16.50 -32.28
N THR A 53 -6.05 -17.08 -32.44
CA THR A 53 -5.35 -17.07 -33.73
C THR A 53 -6.05 -17.90 -34.81
N ARG A 54 -6.83 -18.92 -34.43
CA ARG A 54 -7.65 -19.70 -35.35
C ARG A 54 -9.01 -19.09 -35.67
N SER A 55 -9.39 -18.02 -34.99
CA SER A 55 -10.60 -17.26 -35.30
C SER A 55 -10.35 -16.29 -36.47
N ASN A 56 -11.39 -15.96 -37.23
CA ASN A 56 -11.29 -14.99 -38.35
C ASN A 56 -10.79 -13.60 -37.92
N THR A 57 -10.85 -13.26 -36.63
CA THR A 57 -10.37 -11.97 -36.11
C THR A 57 -8.87 -11.94 -35.77
N GLY A 58 -8.22 -13.11 -35.63
CA GLY A 58 -6.81 -13.22 -35.21
C GLY A 58 -6.53 -12.71 -33.79
N LEU A 59 -5.34 -13.06 -33.25
CA LEU A 59 -4.86 -12.52 -31.97
C LEU A 59 -4.09 -11.22 -32.21
N VAL A 60 -4.52 -10.13 -31.56
CA VAL A 60 -3.82 -8.85 -31.60
C VAL A 60 -3.06 -8.63 -30.30
N ILE A 61 -1.74 -8.51 -30.35
CA ILE A 61 -0.90 -8.11 -29.20
C ILE A 61 -0.45 -6.67 -29.43
N GLN A 62 -0.71 -5.80 -28.45
CA GLN A 62 -0.29 -4.39 -28.51
C GLN A 62 0.44 -3.98 -27.23
N SER A 63 1.37 -3.05 -27.36
CA SER A 63 2.08 -2.45 -26.22
C SER A 63 1.57 -1.03 -25.98
N ARG A 64 1.18 -0.71 -24.74
CA ARG A 64 0.74 0.64 -24.35
C ARG A 64 1.25 1.01 -22.97
N TRP A 65 2.16 1.97 -22.92
CA TRP A 65 2.72 2.52 -21.68
C TRP A 65 2.09 3.88 -21.41
N LYS A 66 1.42 4.01 -20.25
CA LYS A 66 0.77 5.25 -19.84
C LYS A 66 1.42 5.77 -18.58
N LEU A 67 1.66 7.08 -18.52
CA LEU A 67 2.18 7.73 -17.32
C LEU A 67 1.27 7.50 -16.11
N THR A 68 -0.04 7.36 -16.33
CA THR A 68 -1.04 7.03 -15.29
C THR A 68 -0.84 5.67 -14.64
N HIS A 69 -0.03 4.78 -15.22
CA HIS A 69 0.35 3.49 -14.62
C HIS A 69 1.81 3.51 -14.14
N VAL A 70 2.70 4.14 -14.92
CA VAL A 70 4.13 4.19 -14.61
C VAL A 70 4.39 5.01 -13.35
N LEU A 71 3.77 6.19 -13.21
CA LEU A 71 4.01 7.07 -12.05
C LEU A 71 3.64 6.36 -10.72
N PRO A 72 2.42 5.80 -10.54
CA PRO A 72 2.12 5.05 -9.31
C PRO A 72 3.08 3.90 -9.04
N ALA A 73 3.44 3.11 -10.07
CA ALA A 73 4.38 2.01 -9.93
C ALA A 73 5.78 2.50 -9.48
N SER A 74 6.27 3.61 -10.02
CA SER A 74 7.54 4.20 -9.62
C SER A 74 7.51 4.70 -8.17
N LEU A 75 6.45 5.40 -7.75
CA LEU A 75 6.32 5.87 -6.37
C LEU A 75 6.29 4.69 -5.38
N GLN A 76 5.51 3.65 -5.69
CA GLN A 76 5.42 2.44 -4.86
C GLN A 76 6.73 1.67 -4.81
N LEU A 77 7.49 1.61 -5.92
CA LEU A 77 8.80 1.00 -5.93
C LEU A 77 9.78 1.76 -5.01
N VAL A 78 9.75 3.10 -5.00
CA VAL A 78 10.56 3.88 -4.06
C VAL A 78 10.19 3.56 -2.61
N ILE A 79 8.90 3.43 -2.29
CA ILE A 79 8.43 3.04 -0.95
C ILE A 79 8.93 1.64 -0.59
N PHE A 80 8.78 0.64 -1.47
CA PHE A 80 9.30 -0.71 -1.25
C PHE A 80 10.81 -0.74 -1.06
N CYS A 81 11.56 0.03 -1.86
CA CYS A 81 13.01 0.12 -1.72
C CYS A 81 13.39 0.72 -0.36
N TYR A 82 12.76 1.81 0.05
CA TYR A 82 13.00 2.42 1.36
C TYR A 82 12.65 1.46 2.49
N TRP A 83 11.50 0.78 2.40
CA TRP A 83 11.10 -0.22 3.37
C TRP A 83 12.12 -1.36 3.49
N GLY A 84 12.61 -1.87 2.36
CA GLY A 84 13.59 -2.95 2.31
C GLY A 84 14.98 -2.59 2.81
N LEU A 85 15.33 -1.30 2.88
CA LEU A 85 16.57 -0.88 3.52
C LEU A 85 16.56 -1.16 5.03
N TYR A 86 15.41 -0.98 5.68
CA TYR A 86 15.31 -1.10 7.14
C TYR A 86 14.70 -2.43 7.60
N TRP A 87 13.81 -3.03 6.80
CA TRP A 87 13.18 -4.29 7.15
C TRP A 87 13.82 -5.48 6.45
N ARG A 88 14.67 -6.19 7.19
CA ARG A 88 15.51 -7.30 6.67
C ARG A 88 14.72 -8.50 6.13
N ALA A 89 13.47 -8.67 6.53
CA ALA A 89 12.66 -9.78 6.08
C ALA A 89 12.00 -9.52 4.70
N LEU A 90 11.88 -8.26 4.27
CA LEU A 90 11.23 -7.91 2.98
C LEU A 90 11.80 -8.69 1.77
N PRO A 91 13.12 -8.91 1.63
CA PRO A 91 13.70 -9.72 0.57
C PRO A 91 13.13 -11.14 0.45
N LEU A 92 12.67 -11.74 1.56
CA LEU A 92 12.06 -13.07 1.59
C LEU A 92 10.72 -13.11 0.85
N PHE A 93 10.05 -11.97 0.72
CA PHE A 93 8.77 -11.83 0.01
C PHE A 93 8.94 -11.54 -1.49
N LEU A 94 10.14 -11.13 -1.93
CA LEU A 94 10.37 -10.75 -3.34
C LEU A 94 10.07 -11.86 -4.35
N PRO A 95 10.38 -13.15 -4.10
CA PRO A 95 9.99 -14.23 -5.01
C PRO A 95 8.47 -14.34 -5.17
N ALA A 96 7.72 -14.28 -4.07
CA ALA A 96 6.26 -14.30 -4.10
C ALA A 96 5.70 -13.07 -4.82
N LEU A 97 6.25 -11.88 -4.58
CA LEU A 97 5.89 -10.65 -5.31
C LEU A 97 6.14 -10.79 -6.82
N GLY A 98 7.27 -11.37 -7.22
CA GLY A 98 7.58 -11.66 -8.62
C GLY A 98 6.55 -12.59 -9.26
N LEU A 99 6.17 -13.66 -8.55
CA LEU A 99 5.11 -14.58 -8.99
C LEU A 99 3.74 -13.89 -9.06
N GLN A 100 3.40 -13.01 -8.12
CA GLN A 100 2.18 -12.21 -8.19
C GLN A 100 2.14 -11.29 -9.41
N VAL A 101 3.27 -10.68 -9.81
CA VAL A 101 3.35 -9.89 -11.04
C VAL A 101 3.11 -10.77 -12.26
N LEU A 102 3.75 -11.94 -12.34
CA LEU A 102 3.53 -12.89 -13.44
C LEU A 102 2.09 -13.39 -13.48
N TRP A 103 1.49 -13.68 -12.33
CA TRP A 103 0.09 -14.04 -12.19
C TRP A 103 -0.84 -12.92 -12.68
N ALA A 104 -0.58 -11.67 -12.29
CA ALA A 104 -1.37 -10.52 -12.69
C ALA A 104 -1.37 -10.31 -14.21
N TYR A 105 -0.21 -10.46 -14.85
CA TYR A 105 -0.10 -10.39 -16.32
C TYR A 105 -0.77 -11.58 -17.01
N GLY A 106 -0.63 -12.80 -16.49
CA GLY A 106 -1.30 -13.98 -17.01
C GLY A 106 -2.82 -13.84 -16.95
N LEU A 107 -3.34 -13.32 -15.84
CA LEU A 107 -4.77 -13.07 -15.64
C LEU A 107 -5.27 -11.95 -16.56
N ASP A 108 -4.54 -10.83 -16.64
CA ASP A 108 -4.87 -9.72 -17.54
C ASP A 108 -4.90 -10.18 -19.01
N ALA A 109 -3.93 -11.01 -19.42
CA ALA A 109 -3.90 -11.61 -20.76
C ALA A 109 -5.10 -12.53 -20.99
N ALA A 110 -5.33 -13.51 -20.12
CA ALA A 110 -6.43 -14.45 -20.24
C ALA A 110 -7.79 -13.74 -20.34
N LEU A 111 -8.04 -12.76 -19.47
CA LEU A 111 -9.29 -12.00 -19.45
C LEU A 111 -9.47 -11.13 -20.70
N GLN A 112 -8.42 -10.43 -21.17
CA GLN A 112 -8.53 -9.59 -22.35
C GLN A 112 -8.70 -10.43 -23.63
N ILE A 113 -7.96 -11.53 -23.77
CA ILE A 113 -8.05 -12.42 -24.93
C ILE A 113 -9.41 -13.10 -24.97
N ALA A 114 -9.88 -13.64 -23.84
CA ALA A 114 -11.20 -14.27 -23.76
C ALA A 114 -12.33 -13.31 -24.12
N LYS A 115 -12.22 -12.02 -23.73
CA LYS A 115 -13.27 -11.02 -23.95
C LYS A 115 -13.20 -10.31 -25.30
N LYS A 116 -12.01 -10.14 -25.87
CA LYS A 116 -11.78 -9.22 -27.00
C LYS A 116 -10.95 -9.80 -28.15
N GLY A 117 -10.42 -11.02 -28.03
CA GLY A 117 -9.45 -11.57 -28.98
C GLY A 117 -8.14 -10.77 -29.07
N LYS A 118 -7.87 -9.91 -28.08
CA LYS A 118 -6.75 -8.96 -28.08
C LYS A 118 -6.13 -8.87 -26.70
N TRP A 119 -4.81 -8.81 -26.62
CA TRP A 119 -4.09 -8.48 -25.40
C TRP A 119 -3.31 -7.17 -25.55
N THR A 120 -3.48 -6.26 -24.61
CA THR A 120 -2.67 -5.04 -24.53
C THR A 120 -1.71 -5.12 -23.35
N LEU A 121 -0.43 -5.38 -23.64
CA LEU A 121 0.65 -5.32 -22.67
C LEU A 121 0.84 -3.87 -22.21
N SER A 122 0.78 -3.65 -20.90
CA SER A 122 0.89 -2.31 -20.30
C SER A 122 1.43 -2.41 -18.88
N ALA A 123 1.93 -1.30 -18.33
CA ALA A 123 2.31 -1.22 -16.92
C ALA A 123 1.13 -1.36 -15.94
N GLY A 124 -0.12 -1.54 -16.39
CA GLY A 124 -1.30 -1.51 -15.53
C GLY A 124 -1.36 -2.57 -14.39
N PRO A 125 -0.92 -3.82 -14.60
CA PRO A 125 -0.90 -4.83 -13.53
C PRO A 125 0.11 -4.54 -12.41
N ILE A 126 1.25 -3.91 -12.71
CA ILE A 126 2.34 -3.65 -11.75
C ILE A 126 1.87 -2.83 -10.53
N PRO A 127 1.29 -1.63 -10.69
CA PRO A 127 0.86 -0.82 -9.54
C PRO A 127 -0.28 -1.46 -8.77
N ILE A 128 -1.06 -2.38 -9.38
CA ILE A 128 -2.09 -3.15 -8.67
C ILE A 128 -1.42 -4.12 -7.69
N VAL A 129 -0.46 -4.91 -8.18
CA VAL A 129 0.30 -5.85 -7.33
C VAL A 129 1.06 -5.09 -6.25
N LEU A 130 1.82 -4.06 -6.61
CA LEU A 130 2.61 -3.30 -5.65
C LEU A 130 1.72 -2.61 -4.60
N SER A 131 0.65 -1.93 -4.99
CA SER A 131 -0.21 -1.27 -4.00
C SER A 131 -0.89 -2.25 -3.06
N SER A 132 -1.36 -3.40 -3.57
CA SER A 132 -1.97 -4.42 -2.72
C SER A 132 -0.97 -4.92 -1.67
N ASN A 133 0.28 -5.14 -2.06
CA ASN A 133 1.33 -5.65 -1.17
C ASN A 133 1.94 -4.59 -0.23
N LEU A 134 1.73 -3.31 -0.49
CA LEU A 134 2.03 -2.26 0.50
C LEU A 134 1.00 -2.22 1.63
N ILE A 135 -0.19 -2.80 1.44
CA ILE A 135 -1.22 -2.87 2.46
C ILE A 135 -1.22 -4.24 3.14
N VAL A 136 -1.32 -5.32 2.36
CA VAL A 136 -1.32 -6.71 2.84
C VAL A 136 -0.17 -7.48 2.23
N LEU A 137 0.77 -7.92 3.05
CA LEU A 137 1.93 -8.68 2.60
C LEU A 137 1.91 -10.06 3.24
N PHE A 138 1.28 -11.00 2.53
CA PHE A 138 1.19 -12.39 2.93
C PHE A 138 2.54 -13.10 2.82
N ASP A 139 2.80 -13.97 3.79
CA ASP A 139 3.88 -14.95 3.67
C ASP A 139 3.58 -15.98 2.57
N VAL A 140 4.58 -16.82 2.29
CA VAL A 140 4.48 -17.86 1.27
C VAL A 140 3.50 -18.97 1.68
N HIS A 141 3.26 -19.18 2.97
CA HIS A 141 2.31 -20.20 3.44
C HIS A 141 0.87 -19.81 3.07
N SER A 142 0.54 -18.53 3.12
CA SER A 142 -0.74 -17.97 2.69
C SER A 142 -0.77 -17.58 1.21
N TRP A 143 -0.02 -18.30 0.35
CA TRP A 143 0.00 -18.04 -1.10
C TRP A 143 -1.40 -18.02 -1.77
N PRO A 144 -2.43 -18.80 -1.34
CA PRO A 144 -3.75 -18.71 -1.96
C PRO A 144 -4.39 -17.34 -1.75
N LEU A 145 -4.28 -16.77 -0.55
CA LEU A 145 -4.77 -15.42 -0.25
C LEU A 145 -3.97 -14.38 -1.04
N SER A 146 -2.65 -14.54 -1.12
CA SER A 146 -1.76 -13.68 -1.91
C SER A 146 -2.20 -13.60 -3.39
N LEU A 147 -2.45 -14.73 -4.04
CA LEU A 147 -2.95 -14.76 -5.42
C LEU A 147 -4.41 -14.30 -5.51
N LEU A 148 -5.24 -14.54 -4.50
CA LEU A 148 -6.64 -14.13 -4.46
C LEU A 148 -6.79 -12.60 -4.46
N VAL A 149 -5.99 -11.88 -3.66
CA VAL A 149 -5.97 -10.40 -3.66
C VAL A 149 -5.76 -9.87 -5.08
N VAL A 150 -4.75 -10.38 -5.79
CA VAL A 150 -4.42 -9.97 -7.16
C VAL A 150 -5.52 -10.39 -8.14
N THR A 151 -6.09 -11.58 -7.95
CA THR A 151 -7.16 -12.11 -8.82
C THR A 151 -8.42 -11.25 -8.75
N VAL A 152 -8.88 -10.92 -7.55
CA VAL A 152 -10.02 -10.04 -7.34
C VAL A 152 -9.71 -8.64 -7.88
N ALA A 153 -8.51 -8.12 -7.63
CA ALA A 153 -8.12 -6.80 -8.12
C ALA A 153 -8.14 -6.70 -9.65
N ILE A 154 -7.45 -7.60 -10.36
CA ILE A 154 -7.41 -7.60 -11.83
C ILE A 154 -8.78 -7.94 -12.42
N GLY A 155 -9.50 -8.91 -11.84
CA GLY A 155 -10.84 -9.30 -12.26
C GLY A 155 -11.84 -8.14 -12.19
N SER A 156 -11.86 -7.42 -11.06
CA SER A 156 -12.75 -6.28 -10.83
C SER A 156 -12.56 -5.16 -11.85
N ARG A 157 -11.32 -4.85 -12.20
CA ARG A 157 -10.97 -3.87 -13.25
C ARG A 157 -11.56 -4.24 -14.61
N SER A 158 -11.68 -5.53 -14.90
CA SER A 158 -12.14 -6.04 -16.20
C SER A 158 -13.68 -6.14 -16.31
N TRP A 159 -14.35 -6.50 -15.21
CA TRP A 159 -15.79 -6.82 -15.18
C TRP A 159 -16.65 -5.77 -14.47
N LEU A 160 -16.20 -5.19 -13.37
CA LEU A 160 -17.00 -4.28 -12.53
C LEU A 160 -16.87 -2.84 -13.03
N ARG A 161 -17.52 -2.56 -14.15
CA ARG A 161 -17.43 -1.27 -14.85
C ARG A 161 -18.78 -0.56 -14.93
N ARG A 162 -18.76 0.76 -14.76
CA ARG A 162 -19.90 1.67 -14.94
C ARG A 162 -19.49 2.76 -15.93
N ALA A 163 -20.30 2.99 -16.97
CA ALA A 163 -20.01 3.95 -18.04
C ALA A 163 -18.58 3.80 -18.62
N GLY A 164 -18.13 2.56 -18.84
CA GLY A 164 -16.82 2.27 -19.40
C GLY A 164 -15.62 2.49 -18.46
N ARG A 165 -15.82 2.85 -17.18
CA ARG A 165 -14.76 2.97 -16.15
C ARG A 165 -14.94 1.93 -15.05
N HIS A 166 -13.87 1.52 -14.38
CA HIS A 166 -13.99 0.61 -13.24
C HIS A 166 -14.64 1.35 -12.05
N VAL A 167 -15.52 0.66 -11.32
CA VAL A 167 -16.27 1.24 -10.18
C VAL A 167 -15.37 1.31 -8.94
N PHE A 168 -14.66 0.22 -8.67
CA PHE A 168 -13.83 0.05 -7.49
C PHE A 168 -12.39 0.39 -7.77
N ASN A 169 -11.66 0.91 -6.78
CA ASN A 169 -10.21 0.84 -6.82
C ASN A 169 -9.83 -0.65 -6.86
N PRO A 170 -9.14 -1.14 -7.92
CA PRO A 170 -8.89 -2.56 -8.09
C PRO A 170 -8.22 -3.20 -6.89
N SER A 171 -7.14 -2.59 -6.41
CA SER A 171 -6.36 -3.09 -5.28
C SER A 171 -7.16 -3.02 -3.98
N ALA A 172 -7.92 -1.93 -3.78
CA ALA A 172 -8.80 -1.81 -2.62
C ALA A 172 -9.83 -2.93 -2.53
N LEU A 173 -10.47 -3.29 -3.64
CA LEU A 173 -11.43 -4.39 -3.64
C LEU A 173 -10.75 -5.73 -3.35
N GLY A 174 -9.57 -5.98 -3.94
CA GLY A 174 -8.81 -7.20 -3.67
C GLY A 174 -8.44 -7.35 -2.20
N VAL A 175 -7.89 -6.28 -1.61
CA VAL A 175 -7.45 -6.26 -0.21
C VAL A 175 -8.64 -6.32 0.75
N ALA A 176 -9.73 -5.59 0.47
CA ALA A 176 -10.96 -5.65 1.28
C ALA A 176 -11.63 -7.03 1.22
N ALA A 177 -11.66 -7.69 0.05
CA ALA A 177 -12.25 -9.02 -0.08
C ALA A 177 -11.49 -10.05 0.77
N VAL A 178 -10.16 -10.06 0.69
CA VAL A 178 -9.34 -10.96 1.52
C VAL A 178 -9.38 -10.56 2.99
N GLY A 179 -9.46 -9.26 3.31
CA GLY A 179 -9.64 -8.81 4.68
C GLY A 179 -10.95 -9.29 5.29
N ALA A 180 -12.05 -9.25 4.54
CA ALA A 180 -13.34 -9.79 4.99
C ALA A 180 -13.25 -11.31 5.21
N LEU A 181 -12.60 -12.05 4.30
CA LEU A 181 -12.36 -13.48 4.47
C LEU A 181 -11.53 -13.77 5.74
N ASN A 182 -10.49 -12.97 6.00
CA ASN A 182 -9.63 -13.18 7.16
C ASN A 182 -10.32 -12.81 8.48
N LEU A 183 -11.26 -11.86 8.48
CA LEU A 183 -12.07 -11.58 9.66
C LEU A 183 -13.05 -12.72 9.97
N LEU A 184 -13.58 -13.38 8.93
CA LEU A 184 -14.48 -14.53 9.08
C LEU A 184 -13.71 -15.82 9.45
N TRP A 185 -12.50 -15.98 8.89
CA TRP A 185 -11.64 -17.14 9.09
C TRP A 185 -10.19 -16.70 9.33
N PRO A 186 -9.84 -16.33 10.57
CA PRO A 186 -8.51 -15.82 10.92
C PRO A 186 -7.35 -16.78 10.61
N ASP A 187 -7.63 -18.09 10.59
CA ASP A 187 -6.64 -19.14 10.35
C ASP A 187 -6.20 -19.24 8.87
N LEU A 188 -6.82 -18.50 7.94
CA LEU A 188 -6.46 -18.54 6.51
C LEU A 188 -5.08 -17.90 6.24
N GLY A 189 -4.66 -16.95 7.07
CA GLY A 189 -3.36 -16.31 6.92
C GLY A 189 -3.22 -14.98 7.62
N TYR A 190 -1.97 -14.54 7.77
CA TYR A 190 -1.66 -13.25 8.38
C TYR A 190 -0.89 -12.37 7.40
N GLY A 191 -1.59 -11.37 6.84
CA GLY A 191 -1.04 -10.42 5.87
C GLY A 191 -0.73 -9.04 6.45
N ASP A 192 -0.94 -8.84 7.75
CA ASP A 192 -0.67 -7.56 8.41
C ASP A 192 0.82 -7.35 8.60
N ARG A 193 1.32 -6.26 8.02
CA ARG A 193 2.70 -5.78 8.16
C ARG A 193 2.73 -4.28 8.45
N ALA A 194 1.66 -3.75 9.04
CA ALA A 194 1.51 -2.31 9.27
C ALA A 194 2.57 -1.76 10.25
N HIS A 195 2.91 -2.56 11.27
CA HIS A 195 3.98 -2.21 12.20
C HIS A 195 5.36 -2.29 11.53
N GLU A 196 5.64 -3.33 10.75
CA GLU A 196 6.89 -3.47 10.03
C GLU A 196 7.07 -2.39 8.96
N PHE A 197 5.97 -1.95 8.33
CA PHE A 197 5.95 -0.81 7.40
C PHE A 197 6.38 0.48 8.09
N SER A 198 6.24 0.58 9.41
CA SER A 198 6.62 1.74 10.22
C SER A 198 8.02 1.65 10.83
N ILE A 199 8.78 0.58 10.55
CA ILE A 199 10.17 0.42 11.04
C ILE A 199 11.12 1.51 10.50
N PRO A 200 11.05 1.94 9.22
CA PRO A 200 11.92 3.02 8.75
C PRO A 200 11.65 4.34 9.50
N PRO A 201 12.68 5.13 9.83
CA PRO A 201 12.56 6.29 10.71
C PRO A 201 11.61 7.37 10.18
N HIS A 202 11.54 7.54 8.86
CA HIS A 202 10.79 8.61 8.22
C HIS A 202 9.82 8.11 7.13
N MET A 203 9.17 6.95 7.36
CA MET A 203 8.24 6.37 6.39
C MET A 203 7.05 7.30 6.09
N THR A 204 6.43 7.91 7.12
CA THR A 204 5.29 8.82 6.95
C THR A 204 5.67 10.01 6.06
N GLU A 205 6.82 10.61 6.31
CA GLU A 205 7.36 11.76 5.59
C GLU A 205 7.70 11.40 4.14
N LEU A 206 8.33 10.23 3.92
CA LEU A 206 8.58 9.74 2.57
C LEU A 206 7.28 9.59 1.79
N VAL A 207 6.28 8.92 2.37
CA VAL A 207 4.97 8.73 1.74
C VAL A 207 4.32 10.08 1.44
N LEU A 208 4.37 11.03 2.38
CA LEU A 208 3.84 12.38 2.21
C LEU A 208 4.53 13.10 1.04
N LEU A 209 5.87 13.09 0.98
CA LEU A 209 6.64 13.73 -0.09
C LEU A 209 6.34 13.12 -1.47
N LEU A 210 6.27 11.79 -1.55
CA LEU A 210 5.94 11.10 -2.80
C LEU A 210 4.49 11.37 -3.23
N ALA A 211 3.57 11.41 -2.27
CA ALA A 211 2.17 11.71 -2.54
C ALA A 211 1.94 13.16 -2.99
N LEU A 212 2.73 14.12 -2.52
CA LEU A 212 2.61 15.52 -2.96
C LEU A 212 2.71 15.67 -4.48
N ILE A 213 3.52 14.83 -5.13
CA ILE A 213 3.63 14.78 -6.59
C ILE A 213 2.24 14.53 -7.24
N VAL A 214 1.45 13.64 -6.64
CA VAL A 214 0.10 13.31 -7.11
C VAL A 214 -0.91 14.37 -6.68
N GLN A 215 -0.85 14.79 -5.41
CA GLN A 215 -1.78 15.75 -4.80
C GLN A 215 -1.75 17.13 -5.46
N ILE A 216 -0.58 17.58 -5.92
CA ILE A 216 -0.45 18.88 -6.62
C ILE A 216 -0.99 18.77 -8.05
N ARG A 217 -0.73 17.63 -8.73
CA ARG A 217 -1.12 17.44 -10.14
C ARG A 217 -2.59 17.09 -10.33
N LEU A 218 -3.20 16.43 -9.34
CA LEU A 218 -4.57 15.98 -9.40
C LEU A 218 -5.36 16.59 -8.23
N PRO A 219 -6.59 17.07 -8.47
CA PRO A 219 -7.42 17.67 -7.43
C PRO A 219 -8.04 16.62 -6.49
N VAL A 220 -7.21 15.83 -5.82
CA VAL A 220 -7.60 14.72 -4.96
C VAL A 220 -7.35 15.00 -3.49
N VAL A 221 -6.71 16.12 -3.15
CA VAL A 221 -6.38 16.46 -1.75
C VAL A 221 -7.60 16.64 -0.87
N LEU A 222 -8.75 17.05 -1.42
CA LEU A 222 -9.99 17.12 -0.66
C LEU A 222 -10.46 15.73 -0.17
N VAL A 223 -10.13 14.66 -0.89
CA VAL A 223 -10.37 13.28 -0.42
C VAL A 223 -9.52 13.01 0.81
N THR A 224 -8.22 13.28 0.74
CA THR A 224 -7.31 13.10 1.89
C THR A 224 -7.73 13.99 3.06
N GLY A 225 -7.98 15.28 2.81
CA GLY A 225 -8.39 16.24 3.83
C GLY A 225 -9.68 15.84 4.53
N GLY A 226 -10.70 15.43 3.79
CA GLY A 226 -11.94 14.91 4.38
C GLY A 226 -11.69 13.71 5.30
N ALA A 227 -10.88 12.74 4.84
CA ALA A 227 -10.58 11.55 5.62
C ALA A 227 -9.78 11.86 6.90
N THR A 228 -8.75 12.71 6.80
CA THR A 228 -7.96 13.19 7.94
C THR A 228 -8.84 13.91 8.97
N LEU A 229 -9.70 14.83 8.51
CA LEU A 229 -10.60 15.58 9.39
C LEU A 229 -11.59 14.68 10.12
N SER A 230 -12.14 13.66 9.44
CA SER A 230 -13.04 12.70 10.09
C SER A 230 -12.35 11.86 11.15
N LEU A 231 -11.13 11.38 10.90
CA LEU A 231 -10.35 10.62 11.89
C LEU A 231 -9.97 11.49 13.09
N TRP A 232 -9.51 12.73 12.88
CA TRP A 232 -9.26 13.68 13.96
C TRP A 232 -10.54 14.03 14.73
N GLY A 233 -11.66 14.20 14.04
CA GLY A 233 -12.96 14.44 14.66
C GLY A 233 -13.37 13.30 15.58
N LEU A 234 -13.28 12.05 15.12
CA LEU A 234 -13.57 10.88 15.97
C LEU A 234 -12.63 10.78 17.18
N ARG A 235 -11.34 11.06 17.00
CA ARG A 235 -10.39 11.15 18.11
C ARG A 235 -10.77 12.25 19.10
N HIS A 236 -11.19 13.42 18.62
CA HIS A 236 -11.62 14.52 19.47
C HIS A 236 -12.89 14.18 20.27
N LEU A 237 -13.75 13.32 19.72
CA LEU A 237 -14.90 12.74 20.44
C LEU A 237 -14.50 11.66 21.47
N GLY A 238 -13.21 11.40 21.65
CA GLY A 238 -12.70 10.44 22.65
C GLY A 238 -12.63 9.00 22.17
N LEU A 239 -12.87 8.72 20.88
CA LEU A 239 -12.74 7.37 20.35
C LEU A 239 -11.27 7.01 20.11
N HIS A 240 -10.88 5.80 20.51
CA HIS A 240 -9.59 5.24 20.11
C HIS A 240 -9.68 4.84 18.64
N VAL A 241 -9.04 5.63 17.77
CA VAL A 241 -9.05 5.45 16.32
C VAL A 241 -7.67 5.61 15.72
N LEU A 242 -7.49 4.95 14.58
CA LEU A 242 -6.36 5.05 13.67
C LEU A 242 -5.86 6.48 13.47
N SER A 243 -4.56 6.68 13.68
CA SER A 243 -3.92 8.00 13.52
C SER A 243 -3.64 8.30 12.05
N PRO A 244 -4.09 9.45 11.50
CA PRO A 244 -3.69 9.88 10.16
C PRO A 244 -2.18 9.98 9.95
N GLU A 245 -1.42 10.25 11.01
CA GLU A 245 0.04 10.43 11.05
C GLU A 245 0.82 9.11 11.05
N TRP A 246 0.14 7.98 11.30
CA TRP A 246 0.78 6.68 11.29
C TRP A 246 1.00 6.19 9.86
N ALA A 247 2.22 5.75 9.53
CA ALA A 247 2.66 5.52 8.15
C ALA A 247 1.70 4.66 7.28
N PRO A 248 1.15 3.52 7.77
CA PRO A 248 0.20 2.71 7.01
C PRO A 248 -1.12 3.45 6.71
N VAL A 249 -1.60 4.26 7.66
CA VAL A 249 -2.82 5.08 7.48
C VAL A 249 -2.52 6.21 6.52
N THR A 250 -1.40 6.92 6.70
CA THR A 250 -0.94 7.97 5.78
C THR A 250 -0.86 7.47 4.33
N LEU A 251 -0.26 6.28 4.12
CA LEU A 251 -0.20 5.61 2.82
C LEU A 251 -1.59 5.44 2.20
N ILE A 252 -2.55 4.96 2.99
CA ILE A 252 -3.92 4.74 2.52
C ILE A 252 -4.59 6.05 2.14
N LEU A 253 -4.53 7.05 3.02
CA LEU A 253 -5.18 8.35 2.83
C LEU A 253 -4.63 9.13 1.63
N LEU A 254 -3.35 8.93 1.31
CA LEU A 254 -2.65 9.71 0.28
C LEU A 254 -2.52 9.01 -1.07
N LEU A 255 -2.28 7.70 -1.08
CA LEU A 255 -1.91 6.95 -2.29
C LEU A 255 -2.86 5.80 -2.63
N PHE A 256 -3.82 5.48 -1.76
CA PHE A 256 -4.75 4.36 -1.96
C PHE A 256 -6.19 4.83 -2.23
N ILE A 257 -6.74 5.71 -1.40
CA ILE A 257 -8.14 6.17 -1.52
C ILE A 257 -8.32 7.25 -2.60
N THR A 258 -7.22 7.78 -3.15
CA THR A 258 -7.16 8.97 -4.01
C THR A 258 -7.17 8.68 -5.51
N ASP A 259 -7.57 7.47 -5.94
CA ASP A 259 -7.65 7.13 -7.36
C ASP A 259 -8.72 7.99 -8.09
N PRO A 260 -8.35 8.86 -9.06
CA PRO A 260 -9.28 9.73 -9.77
C PRO A 260 -10.36 8.98 -10.57
N ALA A 261 -10.10 7.72 -10.91
CA ALA A 261 -11.05 6.92 -11.67
C ALA A 261 -12.29 6.54 -10.83
N THR A 262 -12.12 6.36 -9.52
CA THR A 262 -13.11 5.76 -8.62
C THR A 262 -13.64 6.73 -7.57
N THR A 263 -13.00 7.88 -7.44
CA THR A 263 -13.48 9.01 -6.62
C THR A 263 -14.51 9.88 -7.36
N PRO A 264 -15.34 10.65 -6.62
CA PRO A 264 -16.33 11.57 -7.19
C PRO A 264 -15.69 12.64 -8.08
N LYS A 265 -16.49 13.24 -8.96
CA LYS A 265 -16.06 14.24 -9.93
C LYS A 265 -16.18 15.67 -9.41
N THR A 266 -17.16 15.94 -8.56
CA THR A 266 -17.33 17.22 -7.85
C THR A 266 -16.33 17.35 -6.70
N GLN A 267 -15.93 18.59 -6.39
CA GLN A 267 -14.97 18.86 -5.31
C GLN A 267 -15.57 18.60 -3.93
N ILE A 268 -16.84 18.97 -3.73
CA ILE A 268 -17.59 18.63 -2.52
C ILE A 268 -17.78 17.13 -2.42
N GLY A 269 -18.16 16.46 -3.50
CA GLY A 269 -18.27 14.99 -3.51
C GLY A 269 -16.98 14.31 -3.08
N ARG A 270 -15.80 14.83 -3.48
CA ARG A 270 -14.49 14.33 -3.01
C ARG A 270 -14.26 14.55 -1.54
N LEU A 271 -14.60 15.73 -1.01
CA LEU A 271 -14.51 16.01 0.42
C LEU A 271 -15.41 15.07 1.23
N LEU A 272 -16.66 14.88 0.79
CA LEU A 272 -17.62 13.96 1.40
C LEU A 272 -17.17 12.49 1.31
N PHE A 273 -16.61 12.09 0.16
CA PHE A 273 -16.04 10.76 -0.04
C PHE A 273 -14.90 10.50 0.94
N GLY A 274 -13.95 11.43 1.03
CA GLY A 274 -12.86 11.38 1.99
C GLY A 274 -13.38 11.24 3.42
N GLY A 275 -14.28 12.15 3.81
CA GLY A 275 -14.87 12.15 5.14
C GLY A 275 -15.59 10.84 5.47
N LEU A 276 -16.37 10.29 4.53
CA LEU A 276 -17.04 9.01 4.73
C LEU A 276 -16.04 7.85 4.85
N VAL A 277 -14.96 7.83 4.07
CA VAL A 277 -13.89 6.84 4.23
C VAL A 277 -13.26 6.95 5.62
N GLY A 278 -12.85 8.15 6.05
CA GLY A 278 -12.21 8.35 7.36
C GLY A 278 -13.15 8.01 8.53
N LEU A 279 -14.42 8.40 8.43
CA LEU A 279 -15.45 8.10 9.41
C LEU A 279 -15.65 6.58 9.56
N LEU A 280 -15.90 5.88 8.45
CA LEU A 280 -16.12 4.43 8.48
C LEU A 280 -14.85 3.68 8.89
N MET A 281 -13.67 4.13 8.45
CA MET A 281 -12.39 3.56 8.88
C MET A 281 -12.22 3.64 10.40
N GLY A 282 -12.46 4.81 10.98
CA GLY A 282 -12.34 5.00 12.43
C GLY A 282 -13.39 4.22 13.23
N LEU A 283 -14.66 4.30 12.84
CA LEU A 283 -15.75 3.60 13.52
C LEU A 283 -15.61 2.07 13.42
N MET A 284 -15.23 1.56 12.25
CA MET A 284 -15.02 0.13 12.06
C MET A 284 -13.80 -0.36 12.83
N GLY A 285 -12.70 0.40 12.86
CA GLY A 285 -11.50 0.07 13.64
C GLY A 285 -11.83 -0.01 15.12
N HIS A 286 -12.45 1.05 15.65
CA HIS A 286 -12.91 1.09 17.03
C HIS A 286 -13.87 -0.08 17.37
N GLY A 287 -14.82 -0.37 16.48
CA GLY A 287 -15.77 -1.47 16.65
C GLY A 287 -15.10 -2.85 16.66
N LEU A 288 -14.13 -3.09 15.79
CA LEU A 288 -13.37 -4.36 15.75
C LEU A 288 -12.56 -4.56 17.02
N GLU A 289 -11.87 -3.52 17.51
CA GLU A 289 -11.11 -3.60 18.76
C GLU A 289 -12.03 -3.83 19.97
N ALA A 290 -13.20 -3.20 19.98
CA ALA A 290 -14.18 -3.39 21.05
C ALA A 290 -14.69 -4.85 21.16
N ILE A 291 -14.62 -5.63 20.07
CA ILE A 291 -14.97 -7.06 20.05
C ILE A 291 -13.73 -7.97 20.04
N GLY A 292 -12.53 -7.44 20.30
CA GLY A 292 -11.28 -8.19 20.43
C GLY A 292 -10.59 -8.56 19.10
N TYR A 293 -11.03 -8.00 17.97
CA TYR A 293 -10.37 -8.16 16.68
C TYR A 293 -9.35 -7.04 16.41
N SER A 294 -8.35 -7.31 15.57
CA SER A 294 -7.42 -6.28 15.11
C SER A 294 -8.13 -5.26 14.20
N ASP A 295 -7.79 -3.98 14.37
CA ASP A 295 -8.24 -2.87 13.52
C ASP A 295 -7.64 -2.89 12.10
N PHE A 296 -6.74 -3.83 11.80
CA PHE A 296 -5.92 -3.84 10.60
C PHE A 296 -6.73 -3.65 9.31
N TYR A 297 -7.76 -4.47 9.11
CA TYR A 297 -8.57 -4.43 7.89
C TYR A 297 -9.59 -3.29 7.88
N ALA A 298 -9.87 -2.63 9.01
CA ALA A 298 -10.76 -1.45 9.03
C ALA A 298 -10.21 -0.29 8.17
N LYS A 299 -8.89 -0.27 7.95
CA LYS A 299 -8.21 0.69 7.08
C LYS A 299 -8.63 0.58 5.60
N VAL A 300 -9.20 -0.54 5.17
CA VAL A 300 -9.48 -0.83 3.75
C VAL A 300 -10.89 -1.31 3.46
N LEU A 301 -11.52 -2.00 4.41
CA LEU A 301 -12.87 -2.57 4.24
C LEU A 301 -13.94 -1.53 3.84
N PRO A 302 -13.92 -0.28 4.34
CA PRO A 302 -14.90 0.71 3.92
C PRO A 302 -14.78 1.13 2.46
N LEU A 303 -13.58 1.08 1.86
CA LEU A 303 -13.31 1.76 0.59
C LEU A 303 -14.18 1.25 -0.57
N PRO A 304 -14.39 -0.06 -0.78
CA PRO A 304 -15.32 -0.55 -1.80
C PRO A 304 -16.75 -0.06 -1.61
N LEU A 305 -17.24 0.03 -0.36
CA LEU A 305 -18.58 0.54 -0.06
C LEU A 305 -18.70 2.01 -0.46
N VAL A 306 -17.67 2.81 -0.14
CA VAL A 306 -17.65 4.23 -0.52
C VAL A 306 -17.44 4.42 -2.04
N ASN A 307 -16.67 3.55 -2.71
CA ASN A 307 -16.56 3.56 -4.17
C ASN A 307 -17.92 3.35 -4.85
N VAL A 308 -18.75 2.45 -4.33
CA VAL A 308 -20.13 2.29 -4.80
C VAL A 308 -20.89 3.58 -4.58
N ALA A 309 -20.78 4.18 -3.38
CA ALA A 309 -21.44 5.42 -2.98
C ALA A 309 -21.08 6.67 -3.83
N SER A 310 -20.01 6.61 -4.63
CA SER A 310 -19.42 7.74 -5.36
C SER A 310 -20.42 8.61 -6.18
N PRO A 311 -21.37 8.07 -6.96
CA PRO A 311 -22.35 8.89 -7.69
C PRO A 311 -23.30 9.66 -6.76
N TRP A 312 -23.76 9.01 -5.68
CA TRP A 312 -24.65 9.66 -4.71
C TRP A 312 -23.94 10.78 -3.96
N LEU A 313 -22.64 10.64 -3.70
CA LEU A 313 -21.82 11.70 -3.12
C LEU A 313 -21.61 12.86 -4.11
N ASP A 314 -21.51 12.57 -5.40
CA ASP A 314 -21.51 13.60 -6.45
C ASP A 314 -22.85 14.34 -6.54
N ASP A 315 -23.97 13.64 -6.39
CA ASP A 315 -25.32 14.21 -6.39
C ASP A 315 -25.52 15.10 -5.14
N ALA A 316 -25.14 14.60 -3.96
CA ALA A 316 -25.14 15.36 -2.72
C ALA A 316 -24.23 16.60 -2.80
N GLY A 317 -23.08 16.48 -3.45
CA GLY A 317 -22.18 17.59 -3.72
C GLY A 317 -22.84 18.70 -4.56
N ARG A 318 -23.53 18.33 -5.64
CA ARG A 318 -24.26 19.30 -6.48
C ARG A 318 -25.41 19.95 -5.72
N TRP A 319 -26.19 19.16 -4.99
CA TRP A 319 -27.27 19.63 -4.14
C TRP A 319 -26.79 20.65 -3.08
N LEU A 320 -25.59 20.44 -2.51
CA LEU A 320 -25.03 21.36 -1.52
C LEU A 320 -24.57 22.68 -2.15
N VAL A 321 -23.96 22.62 -3.34
CA VAL A 321 -23.60 23.83 -4.12
C VAL A 321 -24.83 24.68 -4.41
N GLU A 322 -25.94 24.04 -4.82
CA GLU A 322 -27.18 24.75 -5.14
C GLU A 322 -27.76 25.49 -3.92
N ARG A 323 -27.68 24.89 -2.73
CA ARG A 323 -28.16 25.50 -1.47
C ARG A 323 -27.21 26.53 -0.88
N VAL A 324 -25.90 26.27 -0.97
CA VAL A 324 -24.86 27.09 -0.34
C VAL A 324 -23.91 27.60 -1.42
N LYS A 325 -24.44 28.41 -2.35
CA LYS A 325 -23.68 28.93 -3.50
C LYS A 325 -22.26 29.44 -3.17
N PRO A 326 -22.00 30.12 -2.03
CA PRO A 326 -20.65 30.58 -1.70
C PRO A 326 -19.61 29.46 -1.50
N ILE A 327 -20.02 28.22 -1.22
CA ILE A 327 -19.10 27.11 -0.89
C ILE A 327 -18.33 26.58 -2.11
N GLU A 328 -18.84 26.81 -3.32
CA GLU A 328 -18.25 26.29 -4.55
C GLU A 328 -16.90 26.94 -4.86
N ARG A 329 -16.82 28.28 -4.75
CA ARG A 329 -15.62 29.06 -5.06
C ARG A 329 -14.38 28.64 -4.26
N PRO A 330 -14.42 28.56 -2.90
CA PRO A 330 -13.23 28.18 -2.14
C PRO A 330 -12.82 26.74 -2.38
N LEU A 331 -13.74 25.85 -2.76
CA LEU A 331 -13.44 24.44 -3.06
C LEU A 331 -13.17 24.18 -4.55
N ALA A 332 -13.18 25.21 -5.39
CA ALA A 332 -13.03 25.05 -6.83
C ALA A 332 -11.67 24.45 -7.20
N ARG A 333 -11.66 23.66 -8.28
CA ARG A 333 -10.48 22.90 -8.75
C ARG A 333 -9.22 23.75 -8.93
N GLN A 334 -9.37 25.00 -9.36
CA GLN A 334 -8.27 25.93 -9.60
C GLN A 334 -7.46 26.26 -8.33
N TRP A 335 -8.08 26.10 -7.15
CA TRP A 335 -7.46 26.34 -5.85
C TRP A 335 -6.81 25.08 -5.25
N ASN A 336 -6.63 24.00 -6.04
CA ASN A 336 -6.04 22.76 -5.53
C ASN A 336 -4.71 22.98 -4.81
N TRP A 337 -3.85 23.86 -5.32
CA TRP A 337 -2.58 24.19 -4.66
C TRP A 337 -2.79 24.79 -3.27
N ALA A 338 -3.84 25.61 -3.09
CA ALA A 338 -4.20 26.21 -1.80
C ALA A 338 -4.80 25.16 -0.86
N HIS A 339 -5.59 24.21 -1.38
CA HIS A 339 -6.07 23.07 -0.60
C HIS A 339 -4.91 22.18 -0.14
N VAL A 340 -3.92 21.92 -1.00
CA VAL A 340 -2.70 21.19 -0.63
C VAL A 340 -1.91 21.94 0.43
N ALA A 341 -1.71 23.25 0.25
CA ALA A 341 -1.01 24.08 1.24
C ALA A 341 -1.74 24.07 2.60
N LEU A 342 -3.06 24.26 2.60
CA LEU A 342 -3.87 24.20 3.82
C LEU A 342 -3.79 22.83 4.50
N TRP A 343 -3.93 21.74 3.73
CA TRP A 343 -3.83 20.40 4.28
C TRP A 343 -2.44 20.13 4.87
N LEU A 344 -1.36 20.58 4.22
CA LEU A 344 0.00 20.49 4.77
C LEU A 344 0.17 21.32 6.05
N LEU A 345 -0.39 22.54 6.09
CA LEU A 345 -0.37 23.41 7.27
C LEU A 345 -1.06 22.77 8.47
N LEU A 346 -2.02 21.86 8.25
CA LEU A 346 -2.66 21.09 9.31
C LEU A 346 -1.89 19.79 9.62
N MET A 347 -1.50 19.04 8.60
CA MET A 347 -0.90 17.71 8.73
C MET A 347 0.51 17.76 9.31
N VAL A 348 1.36 18.67 8.85
CA VAL A 348 2.77 18.73 9.28
C VAL A 348 2.90 19.04 10.77
N PRO A 349 2.20 20.06 11.34
CA PRO A 349 2.24 20.27 12.79
C PRO A 349 1.71 19.06 13.58
N SER A 350 0.62 18.43 13.13
CA SER A 350 0.09 17.22 13.78
C SER A 350 1.12 16.09 13.79
N LEU A 351 1.78 15.87 12.67
CA LEU A 351 2.86 14.90 12.53
C LEU A 351 4.00 15.19 13.52
N MET A 352 4.46 16.44 13.57
CA MET A 352 5.53 16.87 14.49
C MET A 352 5.16 16.68 15.96
N VAL A 353 3.89 16.87 16.33
CA VAL A 353 3.40 16.61 17.70
C VAL A 353 3.34 15.11 17.96
N SER A 354 2.83 14.31 17.02
CA SER A 354 2.75 12.85 17.17
C SER A 354 4.11 12.15 17.23
N GLN A 355 5.15 12.74 16.60
CA GLN A 355 6.48 12.16 16.51
C GLN A 355 7.45 12.61 17.62
N ARG A 356 7.16 13.67 18.38
CA ARG A 356 8.05 14.19 19.44
C ARG A 356 7.70 13.65 20.84
N PRO A 357 8.72 13.34 21.66
CA PRO A 357 9.74 12.32 21.46
C PRO A 357 9.31 11.06 22.26
N ARG A 358 8.29 10.33 21.82
CA ARG A 358 7.82 9.08 22.50
C ARG A 358 7.22 7.97 21.62
N PRO A 359 7.21 7.99 20.26
CA PRO A 359 6.64 6.84 19.54
C PRO A 359 7.44 5.53 19.79
N PHE A 360 8.65 5.63 20.36
CA PHE A 360 9.59 4.52 20.55
C PHE A 360 9.84 4.09 22.01
N ASP A 361 9.14 4.65 23.01
CA ASP A 361 9.39 4.33 24.43
C ASP A 361 8.46 3.24 24.99
N THR A 362 7.58 2.67 24.19
CA THR A 362 6.81 1.51 24.65
C THR A 362 7.67 0.26 24.57
N ALA A 363 7.54 -0.63 25.56
CA ALA A 363 8.22 -1.93 25.55
C ALA A 363 7.93 -2.71 24.25
N ALA A 364 6.73 -2.58 23.69
CA ALA A 364 6.34 -3.18 22.43
C ALA A 364 7.13 -2.63 21.23
N THR A 365 7.28 -1.30 21.11
CA THR A 365 8.06 -0.70 20.02
C THR A 365 9.54 -1.09 20.11
N ILE A 366 10.11 -1.10 21.31
CA ILE A 366 11.49 -1.51 21.54
C ILE A 366 11.71 -2.98 21.19
N ALA A 367 10.80 -3.87 21.62
CA ALA A 367 10.81 -5.28 21.26
C ALA A 367 10.76 -5.45 19.74
N HIS A 368 9.88 -4.72 19.07
CA HIS A 368 9.71 -4.79 17.62
C HIS A 368 11.00 -4.40 16.86
N HIS A 369 11.68 -3.32 17.27
CA HIS A 369 12.95 -2.94 16.65
C HIS A 369 14.07 -3.97 16.91
N ARG A 370 14.08 -4.58 18.09
CA ARG A 370 15.06 -5.59 18.49
C ARG A 370 14.86 -6.89 17.71
N GLU A 371 13.62 -7.37 17.63
CA GLU A 371 13.23 -8.56 16.86
C GLU A 371 13.60 -8.43 15.38
N ASN A 372 13.37 -7.25 14.79
CA ASN A 372 13.68 -6.99 13.40
C ASN A 372 15.15 -6.61 13.14
N GLN A 373 15.98 -6.51 14.19
CA GLN A 373 17.38 -6.09 14.12
C GLN A 373 17.55 -4.81 13.29
N THR A 374 16.73 -3.81 13.61
CA THR A 374 16.59 -2.60 12.81
C THR A 374 17.94 -1.89 12.65
N PRO A 375 18.38 -1.55 11.42
CA PRO A 375 19.62 -0.82 11.20
C PRO A 375 19.66 0.51 11.96
N PHE A 376 20.84 0.85 12.50
CA PHE A 376 21.13 2.13 13.17
C PHE A 376 20.29 2.41 14.43
N VAL A 377 19.60 1.40 14.96
CA VAL A 377 18.99 1.44 16.29
C VAL A 377 19.98 0.87 17.31
N ASN A 378 20.36 1.70 18.28
CA ASN A 378 21.24 1.34 19.38
C ASN A 378 20.43 1.32 20.67
N PHE A 379 20.53 0.22 21.41
CA PHE A 379 19.77 0.01 22.63
C PHE A 379 20.65 0.30 23.86
N GLU A 380 20.09 1.04 24.81
CA GLU A 380 20.67 1.30 26.12
C GLU A 380 19.76 0.65 27.16
N GLY A 381 20.12 -0.59 27.52
CA GLY A 381 19.28 -1.47 28.34
C GLY A 381 17.95 -1.79 27.67
N ALA A 382 16.86 -1.31 28.28
CA ALA A 382 15.49 -1.48 27.81
C ALA A 382 14.97 -0.29 26.97
N THR A 383 15.82 0.67 26.61
CA THR A 383 15.43 1.87 25.85
C THR A 383 16.27 2.05 24.58
N ILE A 384 15.83 2.90 23.65
CA ILE A 384 16.62 3.28 22.48
C ILE A 384 17.44 4.53 22.83
N SER A 385 18.74 4.49 22.60
CA SER A 385 19.63 5.63 22.88
C SER A 385 19.52 6.67 21.77
N CYS A 386 18.80 7.77 22.00
CA CYS A 386 18.62 8.83 21.00
C CYS A 386 19.93 9.52 20.58
N GLN A 387 20.93 9.55 21.46
CA GLN A 387 22.26 10.06 21.12
C GLN A 387 22.96 9.17 20.09
N GLN A 388 22.76 7.85 20.18
CA GLN A 388 23.36 6.85 19.29
C GLN A 388 22.44 6.48 18.12
N SER A 389 21.17 6.87 18.15
CA SER A 389 20.17 6.66 17.10
C SER A 389 19.47 7.97 16.70
N PRO A 390 20.23 8.99 16.26
CA PRO A 390 19.69 10.34 16.02
C PRO A 390 18.64 10.40 14.91
N MET A 391 18.61 9.42 14.00
CA MET A 391 17.63 9.36 12.90
C MET A 391 16.23 8.95 13.37
N TYR A 392 16.13 8.25 14.50
CA TYR A 392 14.85 7.79 15.05
C TYR A 392 14.25 8.76 16.07
N CYS A 393 15.08 9.58 16.70
CA CYS A 393 14.64 10.54 17.71
C CYS A 393 14.67 12.01 17.23
N GLY A 394 15.35 12.28 16.13
CA GLY A 394 15.53 13.61 15.58
C GLY A 394 14.41 14.03 14.61
N PRO A 395 14.37 15.31 14.23
CA PRO A 395 13.50 15.76 13.15
C PRO A 395 13.89 15.10 11.82
N PHE A 396 12.97 15.13 10.87
CA PHE A 396 13.13 14.59 9.52
C PHE A 396 14.42 15.06 8.81
N ARG A 397 15.35 14.13 8.54
CA ARG A 397 16.67 14.42 7.94
C ARG A 397 17.22 13.28 7.06
N PHE A 398 16.84 13.25 5.78
CA PHE A 398 17.36 12.26 4.82
C PHE A 398 18.88 12.35 4.59
N ASP A 399 19.50 13.50 4.83
CA ASP A 399 20.95 13.63 4.72
C ASP A 399 21.70 12.81 5.79
N LEU A 400 21.13 12.69 6.99
CA LEU A 400 21.68 11.83 8.05
C LEU A 400 21.55 10.36 7.67
N GLU A 401 20.38 9.94 7.18
CA GLU A 401 20.14 8.57 6.69
C GLU A 401 21.09 8.20 5.56
N LEU A 402 21.22 9.07 4.56
CA LEU A 402 22.09 8.83 3.44
C LEU A 402 23.56 8.69 3.89
N ARG A 403 24.02 9.57 4.78
CA ARG A 403 25.37 9.46 5.33
C ARG A 403 25.56 8.16 6.09
N ALA A 404 24.61 7.76 6.93
CA ALA A 404 24.69 6.51 7.70
C ALA A 404 24.80 5.28 6.79
N TRP A 405 24.02 5.22 5.71
CA TRP A 405 24.11 4.15 4.73
C TRP A 405 25.40 4.17 3.89
N LEU A 406 25.92 5.36 3.55
CA LEU A 406 27.17 5.50 2.80
C LEU A 406 28.41 5.25 3.65
N SER A 407 28.39 5.60 4.94
CA SER A 407 29.50 5.40 5.88
C SER A 407 29.53 3.99 6.47
N SER A 408 28.43 3.26 6.39
CA SER A 408 28.39 1.86 6.77
C SER A 408 29.25 1.05 5.76
N PRO A 409 30.26 0.27 6.19
CA PRO A 409 31.08 -0.56 5.29
C PRO A 409 30.31 -1.65 4.53
N SER A 410 28.98 -1.64 4.61
CA SER A 410 27.96 -2.54 4.06
C SER A 410 27.97 -3.95 4.67
N GLY A 411 26.80 -4.45 5.11
CA GLY A 411 26.43 -5.86 4.98
C GLY A 411 27.35 -6.98 5.52
N ARG A 412 28.40 -6.69 6.29
CA ARG A 412 29.21 -7.70 6.97
C ARG A 412 28.87 -7.67 8.44
N GLY A 413 28.28 -8.77 8.90
CA GLY A 413 27.94 -8.98 10.30
C GLY A 413 29.08 -8.54 11.21
N HIS A 414 28.76 -7.69 12.17
CA HIS A 414 29.46 -7.71 13.43
C HIS A 414 28.61 -8.55 14.36
N SER A 415 28.94 -9.84 14.40
CA SER A 415 28.96 -10.56 15.66
C SER A 415 29.77 -9.73 16.63
N GLY A 416 29.13 -9.28 17.72
CA GLY A 416 29.86 -8.70 18.83
C GLY A 416 30.85 -9.74 19.35
N SER A 417 32.14 -9.44 19.23
CA SER A 417 33.18 -10.00 20.08
C SER A 417 34.23 -8.92 20.36
N GLY A 418 34.51 -8.72 21.65
CA GLY A 418 35.60 -7.90 22.20
C GLY A 418 35.25 -6.42 22.34
N ARG A 419 35.25 -5.81 23.52
CA ARG A 419 35.90 -6.13 24.80
C ARG A 419 35.04 -5.68 25.97
#